data_AF-A0A1Q8BGE9-F1
#
_entry.id   AF-A0A1Q8BGE9-F1
#
_cell.length_a   1.000
_cell.length_b   1.000
_cell.length_c   1.000
_cell.angle_alpha   90.00
_cell.angle_beta   90.00
_cell.angle_gamma   90.00
#
_symmetry.space_group_name_H-M   'P 1'
#
loop_
_entity.id
_entity.type
_entity.pdbx_description
1 polymer ?
#
loop_
_entity_poly.entity_id
_entity_poly.type
_entity_poly.pdbx_seq_one_letter_code
_entity_poly.pdbx_strand_id
1 'polypeptide(L)'
;MRSSSEKYPVVFNENGLNNRTSWSVTMNGTTLTSEHPDITFSEPNGTYSFTIGTPHGYSASPSSGTINVDAAETHQTILFTVPWSTSSVTVYPRSGNPVTIGFAGNATVAIPSVHLTTTTGNTSLSFNVTEIGTRGVLNITIPRAIVSSGSSIRVYADGVRSGNPKEGGDASHLYVYILIFYGTHSVELQFQPPSIPILQYVTGGILAASILGLLLIVFNRKKQQRLHNP
;
A
#
# COMPACT_ATOMS: atom_id res chain seq x y z
N MET A 1 10.53 -36.86 53.85
CA MET A 1 9.30 -36.46 53.14
C MET A 1 9.73 -35.62 51.94
N ARG A 2 9.48 -36.06 50.71
CA ARG A 2 9.71 -35.22 49.52
C ARG A 2 8.52 -34.25 49.44
N SER A 3 8.72 -32.97 49.70
CA SER A 3 7.71 -31.96 49.36
C SER A 3 7.61 -31.92 47.84
N SER A 4 6.52 -32.42 47.26
CA SER A 4 6.16 -31.99 45.90
C SER A 4 5.88 -30.49 46.02
N SER A 5 6.72 -29.64 45.43
CA SER A 5 6.37 -28.23 45.36
C SER A 5 5.14 -28.14 44.46
N GLU A 6 4.03 -27.68 45.02
CA GLU A 6 2.84 -27.36 44.25
C GLU A 6 3.23 -26.41 43.13
N LYS A 7 2.70 -26.67 41.92
CA LYS A 7 3.04 -25.90 40.72
C LYS A 7 1.82 -25.16 40.26
N TYR A 8 2.04 -23.93 39.81
CA TYR A 8 1.01 -23.03 39.35
C TYR A 8 1.20 -22.74 37.85
N PRO A 9 0.10 -22.57 37.09
CA PRO A 9 0.19 -22.26 35.67
C PRO A 9 0.80 -20.87 35.43
N VAL A 10 1.70 -20.78 34.45
CA VAL A 10 2.21 -19.51 33.93
C VAL A 10 1.88 -19.46 32.45
N VAL A 11 0.90 -18.62 32.10
CA VAL A 11 0.32 -18.54 30.76
C VAL A 11 0.87 -17.33 30.03
N PHE A 12 1.56 -17.55 28.93
CA PHE A 12 1.92 -16.51 27.98
C PHE A 12 0.87 -16.46 26.89
N ASN A 13 0.30 -15.28 26.64
CA ASN A 13 -0.70 -15.04 25.61
C ASN A 13 -0.10 -14.14 24.53
N GLU A 14 0.06 -14.64 23.30
CA GLU A 14 0.44 -13.81 22.16
C GLU A 14 -0.76 -13.00 21.65
N ASN A 15 -0.46 -11.83 21.13
CA ASN A 15 -1.39 -11.05 20.34
C ASN A 15 -0.66 -10.43 19.15
N GLY A 16 -1.21 -10.58 17.95
CA GLY A 16 -0.73 -9.91 16.74
C GLY A 16 -0.05 -10.82 15.73
N LEU A 17 0.14 -12.11 16.05
CA LEU A 17 0.53 -13.11 15.06
C LEU A 17 -0.68 -13.51 14.18
N ASN A 18 -0.40 -13.94 12.96
CA ASN A 18 -1.40 -14.64 12.15
C ASN A 18 -1.53 -16.10 12.62
N ASN A 19 -2.65 -16.74 12.26
CA ASN A 19 -2.85 -18.16 12.53
C ASN A 19 -1.74 -19.00 11.88
N ARG A 20 -1.18 -19.97 12.64
CA ARG A 20 -0.10 -20.87 12.21
C ARG A 20 1.30 -20.23 12.18
N THR A 21 1.48 -19.02 12.72
CA THR A 21 2.83 -18.51 12.97
C THR A 21 3.38 -19.11 14.26
N SER A 22 4.45 -19.88 14.14
CA SER A 22 5.12 -20.50 15.27
C SER A 22 5.94 -19.47 16.07
N TRP A 23 5.71 -19.39 17.37
CA TRP A 23 6.45 -18.57 18.34
C TRP A 23 6.85 -19.42 19.55
N SER A 24 7.82 -18.96 20.32
CA SER A 24 8.27 -19.70 21.49
C SER A 24 8.53 -18.81 22.70
N VAL A 25 8.52 -19.42 23.87
CA VAL A 25 8.96 -18.82 25.12
C VAL A 25 10.01 -19.74 25.71
N THR A 26 11.13 -19.17 26.12
CA THR A 26 12.12 -19.85 26.97
C THR A 26 11.99 -19.31 28.37
N MET A 27 11.69 -20.18 29.34
CA MET A 27 11.61 -19.84 30.76
C MET A 27 12.34 -20.92 31.56
N ASN A 28 13.18 -20.51 32.52
CA ASN A 28 13.95 -21.44 33.36
C ASN A 28 14.78 -22.48 32.56
N GLY A 29 15.33 -22.06 31.41
CA GLY A 29 16.09 -22.94 30.51
C GLY A 29 15.25 -23.93 29.69
N THR A 30 13.93 -23.98 29.89
CA THR A 30 13.01 -24.80 29.09
C THR A 30 12.36 -23.94 28.03
N THR A 31 12.37 -24.40 26.77
CA THR A 31 11.68 -23.73 25.67
C THR A 31 10.42 -24.49 25.28
N LEU A 32 9.30 -23.79 25.26
CA LEU A 32 8.04 -24.27 24.69
C LEU A 32 7.73 -23.47 23.43
N THR A 33 7.20 -24.15 22.42
CA THR A 33 6.84 -23.56 21.12
C THR A 33 5.36 -23.83 20.86
N SER A 34 4.67 -22.88 20.25
CA SER A 34 3.25 -22.99 19.90
C SER A 34 2.95 -22.26 18.58
N GLU A 35 1.91 -22.70 17.90
CA GLU A 35 1.23 -21.97 16.82
C GLU A 35 -0.14 -21.42 17.26
N HIS A 36 -0.50 -21.68 18.52
CA HIS A 36 -1.71 -21.20 19.17
C HIS A 36 -1.44 -19.90 19.93
N PRO A 37 -2.50 -19.19 20.36
CA PRO A 37 -2.36 -17.95 21.12
C PRO A 37 -1.61 -18.11 22.44
N ASP A 38 -1.53 -19.33 22.98
CA ASP A 38 -1.08 -19.55 24.35
C ASP A 38 0.10 -20.54 24.44
N ILE A 39 1.01 -20.26 25.37
CA ILE A 39 2.05 -21.16 25.87
C ILE A 39 1.95 -21.21 27.39
N THR A 40 1.78 -22.41 27.96
CA THR A 40 1.62 -22.59 29.41
C THR A 40 2.78 -23.38 30.00
N PHE A 41 3.43 -22.81 31.02
CA PHE A 41 4.39 -23.49 31.89
C PHE A 41 3.73 -23.86 33.23
N SER A 42 4.37 -24.76 33.98
CA SER A 42 3.93 -25.15 35.32
C SER A 42 5.12 -25.14 36.25
N GLU A 43 5.19 -24.11 37.09
CA GLU A 43 6.32 -23.81 37.96
C GLU A 43 5.87 -23.61 39.41
N PRO A 44 6.71 -23.94 40.40
CA PRO A 44 6.44 -23.59 41.79
C PRO A 44 6.58 -22.08 42.05
N ASN A 45 6.29 -21.68 43.29
CA ASN A 45 6.50 -20.29 43.71
C ASN A 45 7.95 -19.85 43.50
N GLY A 46 8.12 -18.70 42.88
CA GLY A 46 9.44 -18.17 42.54
C GLY A 46 9.39 -17.08 41.48
N THR A 47 10.56 -16.51 41.20
CA THR A 47 10.74 -15.52 40.13
C THR A 47 11.53 -16.13 39.00
N TYR A 48 10.96 -16.08 37.79
CA TYR A 48 11.53 -16.71 36.60
C TYR A 48 11.82 -15.67 35.53
N SER A 49 13.01 -15.75 34.93
CA SER A 49 13.29 -15.00 33.71
C SER A 49 12.70 -15.72 32.49
N PHE A 50 12.20 -14.92 31.54
CA PHE A 50 11.71 -15.42 30.27
C PHE A 50 12.29 -14.64 29.09
N THR A 51 12.39 -15.29 27.94
CA THR A 51 12.71 -14.68 26.64
C THR A 51 11.77 -15.21 25.57
N ILE A 52 11.36 -14.35 24.64
CA ILE A 52 10.44 -14.69 23.55
C ILE A 52 11.25 -15.03 22.29
N GLY A 53 11.01 -16.22 21.73
CA GLY A 53 11.47 -16.58 20.40
C GLY A 53 10.56 -15.93 19.35
N THR A 54 11.04 -14.82 18.79
CA THR A 54 10.30 -14.02 17.82
C THR A 54 10.30 -14.67 16.43
N PRO A 55 9.13 -14.83 15.79
CA PRO A 55 9.06 -15.26 14.40
C PRO A 55 9.76 -14.26 13.47
N HIS A 56 10.26 -14.76 12.32
CA HIS A 56 10.94 -13.90 11.35
C HIS A 56 10.02 -12.77 10.86
N GLY A 57 10.54 -11.53 10.86
CA GLY A 57 9.81 -10.33 10.43
C GLY A 57 8.87 -9.74 11.48
N TYR A 58 8.79 -10.33 12.68
CA TYR A 58 8.06 -9.78 13.81
C TYR A 58 9.00 -9.20 14.87
N SER A 59 8.44 -8.33 15.71
CA SER A 59 9.03 -7.85 16.97
C SER A 59 8.05 -8.14 18.11
N ALA A 60 8.56 -8.60 19.24
CA ALA A 60 7.76 -8.87 20.45
C ALA A 60 7.95 -7.79 21.51
N SER A 61 6.88 -7.48 22.24
CA SER A 61 6.90 -6.59 23.40
C SER A 61 6.04 -7.15 24.54
N PRO A 62 6.62 -7.47 25.72
CA PRO A 62 8.06 -7.55 25.96
C PRO A 62 8.71 -8.71 25.20
N SER A 63 9.96 -8.54 24.75
CA SER A 63 10.75 -9.63 24.15
C SER A 63 11.45 -10.51 25.20
N SER A 64 11.55 -10.03 26.43
CA SER A 64 12.09 -10.73 27.59
C SER A 64 11.69 -10.01 28.88
N GLY A 65 11.81 -10.68 30.01
CA GLY A 65 11.47 -10.10 31.31
C GLY A 65 11.57 -11.10 32.45
N THR A 66 10.95 -10.76 33.58
CA THR A 66 10.78 -11.65 34.72
C THR A 66 9.30 -11.76 35.10
N ILE A 67 8.91 -12.92 35.60
CA ILE A 67 7.56 -13.19 36.09
C ILE A 67 7.62 -13.77 37.49
N ASN A 68 6.72 -13.32 38.37
CA ASN A 68 6.60 -13.82 39.73
C ASN A 68 5.42 -14.78 39.84
N VAL A 69 5.67 -15.99 40.32
CA VAL A 69 4.67 -17.02 40.59
C VAL A 69 4.45 -17.05 42.10
N ASP A 70 3.23 -16.75 42.52
CA ASP A 70 2.86 -16.65 43.93
C ASP A 70 1.53 -17.35 44.21
N ALA A 71 1.59 -18.67 44.32
CA ALA A 71 0.49 -19.54 44.70
C ALA A 71 -0.80 -19.43 43.86
N ALA A 72 -0.70 -18.93 42.62
CA ALA A 72 -1.83 -18.72 41.72
C ALA A 72 -1.38 -18.75 40.25
N GLU A 73 -2.34 -18.87 39.34
CA GLU A 73 -2.12 -18.72 37.91
C GLU A 73 -1.71 -17.29 37.55
N THR A 74 -0.66 -17.16 36.72
CA THR A 74 -0.12 -15.87 36.28
C THR A 74 -0.16 -15.77 34.76
N HIS A 75 -0.58 -14.62 34.24
CA HIS A 75 -0.61 -14.33 32.80
C HIS A 75 0.45 -13.31 32.39
N GLN A 76 1.03 -13.49 31.20
CA GLN A 76 1.89 -12.52 30.53
C GLN A 76 1.47 -12.35 29.07
N THR A 77 0.94 -11.18 28.74
CA THR A 77 0.64 -10.84 27.34
C THR A 77 1.91 -10.44 26.60
N ILE A 78 2.07 -10.95 25.38
CA ILE A 78 3.15 -10.63 24.45
C ILE A 78 2.54 -10.03 23.18
N LEU A 79 2.87 -8.77 22.89
CA LEU A 79 2.42 -8.10 21.67
C LEU A 79 3.44 -8.33 20.55
N PHE A 80 3.00 -8.94 19.45
CA PHE A 80 3.77 -9.10 18.22
C PHE A 80 3.34 -8.05 17.18
N THR A 81 4.33 -7.35 16.61
CA THR A 81 4.10 -6.37 15.55
C THR A 81 5.09 -6.58 14.41
N VAL A 82 4.64 -6.34 13.18
CA VAL A 82 5.55 -6.22 12.02
C VAL A 82 6.13 -4.80 12.01
N PRO A 83 7.46 -4.62 12.07
CA PRO A 83 8.08 -3.30 12.08
C PRO A 83 7.75 -2.48 10.83
N TRP A 84 7.65 -1.17 10.99
CA TRP A 84 7.57 -0.27 9.86
C TRP A 84 8.91 -0.24 9.12
N SER A 85 8.87 -0.46 7.81
CA SER A 85 10.04 -0.48 6.94
C SER A 85 9.90 0.58 5.85
N THR A 86 11.04 1.05 5.35
CA THR A 86 11.11 1.96 4.20
C THR A 86 12.10 1.40 3.18
N SER A 87 11.71 1.39 1.92
CA SER A 87 12.55 0.97 0.81
C SER A 87 12.29 1.84 -0.41
N SER A 88 13.23 1.83 -1.37
CA SER A 88 13.07 2.59 -2.60
C SER A 88 13.80 1.90 -3.75
N VAL A 89 13.36 2.17 -4.96
CA VAL A 89 14.00 1.66 -6.18
C VAL A 89 14.01 2.73 -7.26
N THR A 90 15.14 2.85 -7.95
CA THR A 90 15.22 3.68 -9.15
C THR A 90 14.83 2.84 -10.35
N VAL A 91 13.75 3.24 -11.02
CA VAL A 91 13.28 2.63 -12.25
C VAL A 91 13.68 3.48 -13.46
N TYR A 92 13.99 2.80 -14.55
CA TYR A 92 14.45 3.41 -15.80
C TYR A 92 13.33 3.27 -16.84
N PRO A 93 12.55 4.33 -17.09
CA PRO A 93 11.51 4.28 -18.12
C PRO A 93 12.15 4.16 -19.52
N ARG A 94 11.38 3.66 -20.50
CA ARG A 94 11.83 3.59 -21.91
C ARG A 94 12.20 4.95 -22.50
N SER A 95 11.60 6.01 -21.98
CA SER A 95 11.88 7.41 -22.35
C SER A 95 11.81 8.29 -21.10
N GLY A 96 12.77 9.22 -20.97
CA GLY A 96 12.84 10.16 -19.84
C GLY A 96 13.96 9.85 -18.86
N ASN A 97 14.01 10.64 -17.78
CA ASN A 97 15.00 10.46 -16.72
C ASN A 97 14.62 9.28 -15.81
N PRO A 98 15.61 8.61 -15.19
CA PRO A 98 15.35 7.64 -14.13
C PRO A 98 14.56 8.28 -12.99
N VAL A 99 13.66 7.53 -12.38
CA VAL A 99 12.81 8.00 -11.28
C VAL A 99 12.86 7.05 -10.10
N THR A 100 12.85 7.60 -8.89
CA THR A 100 12.85 6.79 -7.66
C THR A 100 11.42 6.63 -7.17
N ILE A 101 11.00 5.37 -6.97
CA ILE A 101 9.75 5.01 -6.31
C ILE A 101 10.06 4.66 -4.86
N GLY A 102 9.33 5.26 -3.92
CA GLY A 102 9.45 4.99 -2.50
C GLY A 102 8.33 4.08 -2.00
N PHE A 103 8.65 3.21 -1.05
CA PHE A 103 7.72 2.33 -0.36
C PHE A 103 7.92 2.48 1.15
N ALA A 104 6.84 2.64 1.91
CA ALA A 104 6.90 2.72 3.36
C ALA A 104 5.69 2.02 3.98
N GLY A 105 5.91 1.14 4.94
CA GLY A 105 4.82 0.35 5.51
C GLY A 105 5.31 -0.84 6.33
N ASN A 106 4.36 -1.61 6.87
CA ASN A 106 4.64 -2.91 7.48
C ASN A 106 4.55 -4.08 6.48
N ALA A 107 4.11 -3.84 5.25
CA ALA A 107 4.21 -4.81 4.15
C ALA A 107 5.55 -4.70 3.42
N THR A 108 6.15 -5.84 3.05
CA THR A 108 7.47 -5.90 2.42
C THR A 108 7.37 -5.99 0.90
N VAL A 109 7.92 -5.01 0.18
CA VAL A 109 7.97 -5.02 -1.29
C VAL A 109 9.20 -5.77 -1.79
N ALA A 110 9.01 -6.71 -2.71
CA ALA A 110 10.10 -7.41 -3.37
C ALA A 110 10.72 -6.50 -4.45
N ILE A 111 11.73 -5.71 -4.09
CA ILE A 111 12.35 -4.69 -4.96
C ILE A 111 12.68 -5.17 -6.39
N PRO A 112 13.23 -6.40 -6.61
CA PRO A 112 13.49 -6.89 -7.97
C PRO A 112 12.26 -7.06 -8.87
N SER A 113 11.06 -7.12 -8.29
CA SER A 113 9.80 -7.25 -9.03
C SER A 113 9.19 -5.91 -9.45
N VAL A 114 9.78 -4.78 -9.03
CA VAL A 114 9.24 -3.46 -9.32
C VAL A 114 9.50 -3.10 -10.77
N HIS A 115 8.43 -2.97 -11.54
CA HIS A 115 8.49 -2.60 -12.95
C HIS A 115 7.56 -1.41 -13.24
N LEU A 116 8.09 -0.47 -14.01
CA LEU A 116 7.35 0.68 -14.52
C LEU A 116 7.20 0.53 -16.03
N THR A 117 5.96 0.55 -16.51
CA THR A 117 5.64 0.55 -17.94
C THR A 117 4.95 1.85 -18.31
N THR A 118 5.46 2.54 -19.31
CA THR A 118 4.84 3.76 -19.83
C THR A 118 4.59 3.57 -21.33
N THR A 119 3.33 3.69 -21.73
CA THR A 119 2.90 3.77 -23.13
C THR A 119 2.30 5.16 -23.39
N THR A 120 1.99 5.47 -24.65
CA THR A 120 1.41 6.78 -25.02
C THR A 120 0.14 7.06 -24.20
N GLY A 121 0.28 7.91 -23.19
CA GLY A 121 -0.79 8.31 -22.29
C GLY A 121 -0.89 7.50 -21.00
N ASN A 122 -0.55 6.22 -20.96
CA ASN A 122 -0.79 5.37 -19.79
C ASN A 122 0.51 4.95 -19.09
N THR A 123 0.49 4.98 -17.76
CA THR A 123 1.59 4.48 -16.91
C THR A 123 1.06 3.35 -16.03
N SER A 124 1.81 2.26 -15.90
CA SER A 124 1.55 1.18 -14.94
C SER A 124 2.77 0.96 -14.06
N LEU A 125 2.56 0.84 -12.75
CA LEU A 125 3.56 0.39 -11.77
C LEU A 125 3.14 -0.97 -11.23
N SER A 126 3.95 -2.00 -11.44
CA SER A 126 3.71 -3.35 -10.91
C SER A 126 4.80 -3.79 -9.96
N PHE A 127 4.44 -4.52 -8.90
CA PHE A 127 5.38 -5.11 -7.94
C PHE A 127 4.72 -6.23 -7.15
N ASN A 128 5.54 -7.13 -6.59
CA ASN A 128 5.11 -8.12 -5.62
C ASN A 128 5.35 -7.59 -4.20
N VAL A 129 4.38 -7.84 -3.32
CA VAL A 129 4.40 -7.42 -1.91
C VAL A 129 3.98 -8.57 -1.02
N THR A 130 4.65 -8.72 0.12
CA THR A 130 4.35 -9.73 1.13
C THR A 130 3.98 -9.06 2.45
N GLU A 131 2.78 -9.36 2.95
CA GLU A 131 2.36 -9.02 4.30
C GLU A 131 2.35 -10.29 5.15
N ILE A 132 3.03 -10.25 6.29
CA ILE A 132 3.10 -11.40 7.19
C ILE A 132 2.27 -11.20 8.45
N GLY A 133 1.80 -9.99 8.75
CA GLY A 133 0.96 -9.66 9.91
C GLY A 133 -0.53 -9.87 9.64
N THR A 134 -1.35 -9.33 10.53
CA THR A 134 -2.82 -9.37 10.41
C THR A 134 -3.34 -8.37 9.38
N ARG A 135 -2.67 -7.23 9.20
CA ARG A 135 -3.02 -6.18 8.24
C ARG A 135 -1.77 -5.43 7.77
N GLY A 136 -1.55 -5.46 6.46
CA GLY A 136 -0.50 -4.71 5.79
C GLY A 136 -0.99 -3.33 5.36
N VAL A 137 -0.12 -2.35 5.56
CA VAL A 137 -0.25 -0.97 5.14
C VAL A 137 0.96 -0.68 4.25
N LEU A 138 0.71 -0.12 3.08
CA LEU A 138 1.76 0.31 2.18
C LEU A 138 1.47 1.71 1.63
N ASN A 139 2.38 2.62 1.89
CA ASN A 139 2.47 3.94 1.30
C ASN A 139 3.46 3.91 0.15
N ILE A 140 3.04 4.38 -1.01
CA ILE A 140 3.83 4.38 -2.24
C ILE A 140 4.01 5.84 -2.66
N THR A 141 5.27 6.25 -2.81
CA THR A 141 5.66 7.60 -3.23
C THR A 141 6.11 7.55 -4.68
N ILE A 142 5.39 8.26 -5.55
CA ILE A 142 5.57 8.23 -7.01
C ILE A 142 5.84 9.65 -7.51
N PRO A 143 6.91 9.91 -8.27
CA PRO A 143 7.18 11.24 -8.81
C PRO A 143 6.12 11.70 -9.81
N ARG A 144 5.70 12.97 -9.70
CA ARG A 144 4.74 13.60 -10.63
C ARG A 144 5.27 13.74 -12.06
N ALA A 145 6.57 13.54 -12.26
CA ALA A 145 7.20 13.50 -13.58
C ALA A 145 6.70 12.33 -14.47
N ILE A 146 6.22 11.23 -13.88
CA ILE A 146 5.71 10.05 -14.60
C ILE A 146 4.19 9.84 -14.47
N VAL A 147 3.58 10.51 -13.50
CA VAL A 147 2.12 10.52 -13.27
C VAL A 147 1.66 11.96 -13.10
N SER A 148 1.08 12.52 -14.16
CA SER A 148 0.64 13.91 -14.19
C SER A 148 -0.49 14.17 -13.20
N SER A 149 -0.60 15.43 -12.74
CA SER A 149 -1.70 15.86 -11.89
C SER A 149 -3.06 15.65 -12.59
N GLY A 150 -4.07 15.21 -11.83
CA GLY A 150 -5.39 14.87 -12.35
C GLY A 150 -5.50 13.49 -13.00
N SER A 151 -4.43 12.69 -13.03
CA SER A 151 -4.51 11.29 -13.46
C SER A 151 -5.38 10.47 -12.50
N SER A 152 -6.25 9.61 -13.04
CA SER A 152 -7.02 8.67 -12.24
C SER A 152 -6.22 7.38 -12.00
N ILE A 153 -6.37 6.79 -10.81
CA ILE A 153 -5.66 5.56 -10.42
C ILE A 153 -6.64 4.38 -10.36
N ARG A 154 -6.23 3.24 -10.92
CA ARG A 154 -6.86 1.94 -10.66
C ARG A 154 -5.85 1.02 -10.00
N VAL A 155 -6.27 0.31 -8.97
CA VAL A 155 -5.43 -0.65 -8.24
C VAL A 155 -5.93 -2.05 -8.50
N TYR A 156 -5.01 -2.94 -8.83
CA TYR A 156 -5.26 -4.36 -9.00
C TYR A 156 -4.41 -5.13 -8.00
N ALA A 157 -5.01 -6.10 -7.32
CA ALA A 157 -4.33 -7.09 -6.50
C ALA A 157 -4.65 -8.47 -7.08
N ASP A 158 -3.61 -9.22 -7.43
CA ASP A 158 -3.69 -10.52 -8.11
C ASP A 158 -4.59 -10.49 -9.36
N GLY A 159 -4.51 -9.39 -10.11
CA GLY A 159 -5.31 -9.16 -11.32
C GLY A 159 -6.76 -8.74 -11.07
N VAL A 160 -7.24 -8.74 -9.82
CA VAL A 160 -8.58 -8.30 -9.45
C VAL A 160 -8.57 -6.84 -9.04
N ARG A 161 -9.53 -6.06 -9.52
CA ARG A 161 -9.64 -4.64 -9.16
C ARG A 161 -9.89 -4.52 -7.65
N SER A 162 -8.90 -3.96 -6.96
CA SER A 162 -9.04 -3.51 -5.57
C SER A 162 -9.78 -2.17 -5.57
N GLY A 163 -10.40 -1.80 -4.46
CA GLY A 163 -11.19 -0.57 -4.36
C GLY A 163 -10.42 0.70 -4.71
N ASN A 164 -11.07 1.86 -4.60
CA ASN A 164 -10.35 3.12 -4.84
C ASN A 164 -9.30 3.33 -3.73
N PRO A 165 -8.01 3.53 -4.08
CA PRO A 165 -6.98 3.78 -3.09
C PRO A 165 -7.23 5.12 -2.41
N LYS A 166 -6.70 5.27 -1.19
CA LYS A 166 -6.54 6.60 -0.61
C LYS A 166 -5.34 7.24 -1.27
N GLU A 167 -5.51 8.44 -1.80
CA GLU A 167 -4.45 9.18 -2.48
C GLU A 167 -4.30 10.58 -1.90
N GLY A 168 -3.07 11.09 -2.00
CA GLY A 168 -2.71 12.46 -1.67
C GLY A 168 -1.50 12.87 -2.51
N GLY A 169 -0.98 14.07 -2.31
CA GLY A 169 0.24 14.46 -3.01
C GLY A 169 0.57 15.93 -2.86
N ASP A 170 1.73 16.26 -3.37
CA ASP A 170 2.22 17.63 -3.50
C ASP A 170 2.62 17.92 -4.96
N ALA A 171 3.33 19.02 -5.18
CA ALA A 171 3.77 19.45 -6.51
C ALA A 171 4.75 18.46 -7.19
N SER A 172 5.47 17.68 -6.38
CA SER A 172 6.56 16.79 -6.80
C SER A 172 6.20 15.31 -6.72
N HIS A 173 5.33 14.91 -5.80
CA HIS A 173 5.01 13.51 -5.52
C HIS A 173 3.50 13.25 -5.45
N LEU A 174 3.13 12.04 -5.85
CA LEU A 174 1.85 11.39 -5.58
C LEU A 174 2.08 10.36 -4.48
N TYR A 175 1.20 10.34 -3.49
CA TYR A 175 1.19 9.34 -2.42
C TYR A 175 -0.03 8.43 -2.59
N VAL A 176 0.22 7.13 -2.69
CA VAL A 176 -0.84 6.11 -2.80
C VAL A 176 -0.78 5.23 -1.56
N TYR A 177 -1.90 5.13 -0.85
CA TYR A 177 -2.07 4.26 0.31
C TYR A 177 -2.91 3.06 -0.09
N ILE A 178 -2.38 1.85 0.15
CA ILE A 178 -3.08 0.59 -0.06
C ILE A 178 -2.99 -0.32 1.17
N LEU A 179 -4.02 -1.14 1.36
CA LEU A 179 -4.03 -2.22 2.34
C LEU A 179 -3.67 -3.52 1.66
N ILE A 180 -2.81 -4.30 2.31
CA ILE A 180 -2.38 -5.63 1.86
C ILE A 180 -2.88 -6.66 2.87
N PHE A 181 -3.55 -7.70 2.37
CA PHE A 181 -3.96 -8.82 3.21
C PHE A 181 -2.79 -9.77 3.41
N TYR A 182 -2.90 -10.63 4.43
CA TYR A 182 -1.89 -11.64 4.72
C TYR A 182 -1.57 -12.48 3.48
N GLY A 183 -0.28 -12.62 3.17
CA GLY A 183 0.23 -13.39 2.04
C GLY A 183 1.07 -12.55 1.10
N THR A 184 1.43 -13.18 -0.02
CA THR A 184 2.17 -12.54 -1.11
C THR A 184 1.21 -12.24 -2.25
N HIS A 185 1.17 -10.98 -2.67
CA HIS A 185 0.27 -10.47 -3.69
C HIS A 185 1.05 -9.79 -4.81
N SER A 186 0.53 -9.91 -6.03
CA SER A 186 0.96 -9.08 -7.16
C SER A 186 0.09 -7.83 -7.21
N VAL A 187 0.71 -6.65 -7.17
CA VAL A 187 0.01 -5.36 -7.20
C VAL A 187 0.34 -4.64 -8.51
N GLU A 188 -0.69 -4.08 -9.15
CA GLU A 188 -0.55 -3.18 -10.29
C GLU A 188 -1.34 -1.89 -10.05
N LEU A 189 -0.66 -0.74 -10.17
CA LEU A 189 -1.27 0.59 -10.21
C LEU A 189 -1.31 1.06 -11.66
N GLN A 190 -2.50 1.29 -12.19
CA GLN A 190 -2.70 1.86 -13.53
C GLN A 190 -3.10 3.32 -13.42
N PHE A 191 -2.32 4.19 -14.06
CA PHE A 191 -2.51 5.62 -14.13
C PHE A 191 -3.04 5.99 -15.51
N GLN A 192 -4.27 6.48 -15.56
CA GLN A 192 -4.88 7.01 -16.77
C GLN A 192 -4.82 8.54 -16.71
N PRO A 193 -4.38 9.22 -17.78
CA PRO A 193 -4.22 10.67 -17.78
C PRO A 193 -5.58 11.35 -17.70
N PRO A 194 -5.64 12.60 -17.21
CA PRO A 194 -6.90 13.34 -17.13
C PRO A 194 -7.56 13.41 -18.50
N SER A 195 -8.87 13.13 -18.55
CA SER A 195 -9.65 13.37 -19.77
C SER A 195 -9.67 14.87 -20.04
N ILE A 196 -9.07 15.28 -21.16
CA ILE A 196 -9.27 16.64 -21.66
C ILE A 196 -10.71 16.66 -22.20
N PRO A 197 -11.64 17.45 -21.63
CA PRO A 197 -12.93 17.64 -22.27
C PRO A 197 -12.64 18.24 -23.66
N ILE A 198 -12.93 17.49 -24.72
CA ILE A 198 -12.90 18.06 -26.06
C ILE A 198 -13.95 19.16 -26.04
N LEU A 199 -13.52 20.43 -26.06
CA LEU A 199 -14.43 21.51 -26.38
C LEU A 199 -14.87 21.23 -27.81
N GLN A 200 -16.08 20.73 -27.97
CA GLN A 200 -16.67 20.50 -29.27
C GLN A 200 -16.89 21.88 -29.90
N TYR A 201 -15.87 22.45 -30.54
CA TYR A 201 -16.01 23.57 -31.47
C TYR A 201 -16.65 23.05 -32.77
N VAL A 202 -17.82 22.41 -32.66
CA VAL A 202 -18.64 22.00 -33.81
C VAL A 202 -20.02 22.63 -33.65
N THR A 203 -20.03 23.96 -33.48
CA THR A 203 -21.20 24.84 -33.70
C THR A 203 -20.73 26.31 -33.70
N GLY A 204 -19.74 26.63 -34.54
CA GLY A 204 -19.28 28.01 -34.74
C GLY A 204 -18.58 28.22 -36.08
N GLY A 205 -17.80 27.23 -36.55
CA GLY A 205 -17.11 27.30 -37.84
C GLY A 205 -18.04 27.30 -39.05
N ILE A 206 -19.17 26.57 -39.00
CA ILE A 206 -20.13 26.51 -40.12
C ILE A 206 -20.97 27.79 -40.18
N LEU A 207 -21.29 28.42 -39.04
CA LEU A 207 -22.02 29.70 -39.03
C LEU A 207 -21.14 30.88 -39.48
N ALA A 208 -19.86 30.92 -39.13
CA ALA A 208 -18.96 31.99 -39.55
C ALA A 208 -18.70 31.99 -41.07
N ALA A 209 -18.50 30.81 -41.69
CA ALA A 209 -18.35 30.70 -43.14
C ALA A 209 -19.65 31.00 -43.90
N SER A 210 -20.80 30.61 -43.33
CA SER A 210 -22.12 30.85 -43.94
C SER A 210 -22.53 32.33 -43.89
N ILE A 211 -22.23 33.02 -42.78
CA ILE A 211 -22.50 34.46 -42.62
C ILE A 211 -21.57 35.31 -43.51
N LEU A 212 -20.30 34.94 -43.64
CA LEU A 212 -19.37 35.66 -44.54
C LEU A 212 -19.74 35.46 -46.03
N GLY A 213 -20.19 34.25 -46.40
CA GLY A 213 -20.69 33.96 -47.74
C GLY A 213 -21.98 34.73 -48.09
N LEU A 214 -22.94 34.80 -47.17
CA LEU A 214 -24.18 35.58 -47.34
C LEU A 214 -23.91 37.10 -47.39
N LEU A 215 -22.98 37.62 -46.57
CA LEU A 215 -22.58 39.03 -46.62
C LEU A 215 -21.90 39.39 -47.94
N LEU A 216 -21.04 38.53 -48.50
CA LEU A 216 -20.41 38.74 -49.81
C LEU A 216 -21.43 38.73 -50.97
N ILE A 217 -22.43 37.85 -50.92
CA ILE A 217 -23.50 37.79 -51.94
C ILE A 217 -24.40 39.03 -51.87
N VAL A 218 -24.75 39.49 -50.67
CA VAL A 218 -25.57 40.70 -50.48
C VAL A 218 -24.80 41.97 -50.90
N PHE A 219 -23.49 42.05 -50.63
CA PHE A 219 -22.67 43.19 -51.06
C PHE A 219 -22.53 43.25 -52.59
N ASN A 220 -22.36 42.11 -53.27
CA ASN A 220 -22.28 42.06 -54.73
C ASN A 220 -23.62 42.38 -55.41
N ARG A 221 -24.75 41.94 -54.84
CA ARG A 221 -26.09 42.31 -55.37
C ARG A 221 -26.38 43.81 -55.26
N LYS A 222 -26.02 44.46 -54.15
CA LYS A 222 -26.16 45.92 -53.99
C LYS A 222 -25.26 46.71 -54.94
N LYS A 223 -24.07 46.20 -55.28
CA LYS A 223 -23.15 46.85 -56.23
C LYS A 223 -23.67 46.74 -57.67
N GLN A 224 -24.25 45.60 -58.05
CA GLN A 224 -24.86 45.39 -59.37
C GLN A 224 -26.15 46.21 -59.58
N GLN A 225 -26.97 46.40 -58.53
CA GLN A 225 -28.16 47.26 -58.58
C GLN A 225 -27.85 48.76 -58.69
N ARG A 226 -26.67 49.21 -58.26
CA ARG A 226 -26.21 50.61 -58.43
C ARG A 226 -25.60 50.91 -59.80
N LEU A 227 -25.34 49.89 -60.61
CA LEU A 227 -24.77 50.01 -61.96
C LEU A 227 -25.83 49.99 -63.08
N HIS A 228 -27.11 49.76 -62.75
CA HIS A 228 -28.20 49.61 -63.73
C HIS A 228 -29.41 50.55 -63.53
N ASN A 229 -29.29 51.58 -62.70
CA ASN A 229 -30.25 52.70 -62.73
C ASN A 229 -29.57 53.90 -63.37
N PRO A 230 -29.92 54.29 -64.61
CA PRO A 230 -29.50 55.56 -65.21
C PRO A 230 -30.11 56.76 -64.48
#